data_AF-A0AAW0I3H7-F1
#
_entry.id   AF-A0AAW0I3H7-F1
#
_cell.length_a   1.000
_cell.length_b   1.000
_cell.length_c   1.000
_cell.angle_alpha   90.00
_cell.angle_beta   90.00
_cell.angle_gamma   90.00
#
_symmetry.space_group_name_H-M   'P 1'
#
loop_
_entity.id
_entity.type
_entity.pdbx_description
1 polymer ?
#
loop_
_entity_poly.entity_id
_entity_poly.type
_entity_poly.pdbx_seq_one_letter_code
_entity_poly.pdbx_strand_id
1 'polypeptide(L)'
;MLCAASEETRRPAERARRGAAAAAQPVKKTVKDMSESQPELDPDITTDMEVVIDTEEELIKQCEKMWKDMEDVSINRIFKELKAKMLSIKDFKEKLLFTLGEFLEDHFPLPDGNSKKKKKCMQTSNAQLITLHEIIEMLINRMFDAPHDPYVKISDSFWPPYIELLLRNGIALRHPEDPTQIRLEAFHQ
;
A
#
# COMPACT_ATOMS: atom_id res chain seq x y z
N MET A 1 -6.18 23.02 50.32
CA MET A 1 -7.47 22.44 49.88
C MET A 1 -7.23 21.71 48.58
N LEU A 2 -7.44 20.39 48.57
CA LEU A 2 -7.78 19.51 47.43
C LEU A 2 -7.35 18.07 47.79
N CYS A 3 -8.12 17.42 48.67
CA CYS A 3 -8.12 15.97 48.89
C CYS A 3 -9.56 15.57 49.19
N ALA A 4 -10.40 15.51 48.15
CA ALA A 4 -11.78 15.06 48.28
C ALA A 4 -12.38 14.60 46.93
N ALA A 5 -11.66 13.78 46.16
CA ALA A 5 -12.18 13.25 44.91
C ALA A 5 -11.67 11.83 44.58
N SER A 6 -11.71 10.89 45.53
CA SER A 6 -11.35 9.48 45.23
C SER A 6 -12.15 8.38 45.94
N GLU A 7 -13.24 8.71 46.65
CA GLU A 7 -14.04 7.70 47.36
C GLU A 7 -15.42 7.40 46.75
N GLU A 8 -15.90 8.18 45.78
CA GLU A 8 -17.23 7.93 45.18
C GLU A 8 -17.19 6.88 44.03
N THR A 9 -16.04 6.69 43.38
CA THR A 9 -15.90 5.76 42.24
C THR A 9 -15.52 4.33 42.62
N ARG A 10 -15.20 4.04 43.90
CA ARG A 10 -14.86 2.67 44.36
C ARG A 10 -16.08 1.82 44.75
N ARG A 11 -17.22 2.42 45.10
CA ARG A 11 -18.41 1.70 45.59
C ARG A 11 -19.14 0.83 44.55
N PRO A 12 -19.25 1.19 43.26
CA PRO A 12 -19.99 0.37 42.29
C PRO A 12 -19.26 -0.93 41.92
N ALA A 13 -17.94 -0.88 41.77
CA ALA A 13 -17.13 -2.02 41.32
C ALA A 13 -17.01 -3.13 42.39
N GLU A 14 -16.96 -2.75 43.67
CA GLU A 14 -16.88 -3.71 44.78
C GLU A 14 -18.25 -4.38 45.04
N ARG A 15 -19.35 -3.66 44.82
CA ARG A 15 -20.71 -4.20 44.88
C ARG A 15 -21.00 -5.19 43.75
N ALA A 16 -20.50 -4.92 42.54
CA ALA A 16 -20.58 -5.84 41.40
C ALA A 16 -19.76 -7.13 41.64
N ARG A 17 -18.56 -7.03 42.22
CA ARG A 17 -17.74 -8.20 42.58
C ARG A 17 -18.37 -9.06 43.69
N ARG A 18 -18.96 -8.45 44.72
CA ARG A 18 -19.69 -9.20 45.77
C ARG A 18 -20.97 -9.86 45.24
N GLY A 19 -21.69 -9.23 44.31
CA GLY A 19 -22.85 -9.82 43.64
C GLY A 19 -22.50 -11.07 42.81
N ALA A 20 -21.39 -11.01 42.05
CA ALA A 20 -20.90 -12.14 41.26
C ALA A 20 -20.42 -13.31 42.14
N ALA A 21 -19.76 -13.03 43.26
CA ALA A 21 -19.30 -14.06 44.21
C ALA A 21 -20.48 -14.75 44.94
N ALA A 22 -21.56 -14.03 45.24
CA ALA A 22 -22.76 -14.58 45.86
C ALA A 22 -23.60 -15.45 44.88
N ALA A 23 -23.60 -15.12 43.59
CA ALA A 23 -24.26 -15.92 42.56
C ALA A 23 -23.49 -17.19 42.16
N ALA A 24 -22.16 -17.22 42.36
CA ALA A 24 -21.33 -18.39 42.03
C ALA A 24 -21.43 -19.54 43.06
N GLN A 25 -21.85 -19.28 44.30
CA GLN A 25 -22.02 -20.31 45.33
C GLN A 25 -23.20 -21.27 45.07
N PRO A 26 -24.41 -20.81 44.72
CA PRO A 26 -25.51 -21.73 44.43
C PRO A 26 -25.23 -22.57 43.17
N VAL A 27 -24.62 -22.00 42.12
CA VAL A 27 -24.28 -22.75 40.89
C VAL A 27 -23.26 -23.86 41.19
N LYS A 28 -22.23 -23.60 42.00
CA LYS A 28 -21.25 -24.62 42.38
C LYS A 28 -21.85 -25.74 43.25
N LYS A 29 -22.85 -25.42 44.07
CA LYS A 29 -23.56 -26.41 44.89
C LYS A 29 -24.50 -27.27 44.04
N THR A 30 -25.23 -26.67 43.10
CA THR A 30 -26.10 -27.41 42.18
C THR A 30 -25.32 -28.30 41.21
N VAL A 31 -24.14 -27.88 40.74
CA VAL A 31 -23.27 -28.73 39.89
C VAL A 31 -22.69 -29.90 40.70
N LYS A 32 -22.38 -29.71 42.00
CA LYS A 32 -21.93 -30.79 42.88
C LYS A 32 -23.05 -31.79 43.18
N ASP A 33 -24.24 -31.30 43.52
CA ASP A 33 -25.39 -32.15 43.84
C ASP A 33 -25.90 -32.92 42.58
N MET A 34 -25.71 -32.37 41.38
CA MET A 34 -25.97 -33.07 40.11
C MET A 34 -24.90 -34.13 39.76
N SER A 35 -23.67 -33.97 40.25
CA SER A 35 -22.59 -34.97 40.05
C SER A 35 -22.71 -36.19 40.96
N GLU A 36 -23.36 -36.06 42.12
CA GLU A 36 -23.55 -37.15 43.09
C GLU A 36 -24.74 -38.09 42.75
N SER A 37 -25.50 -37.81 41.69
CA SER A 37 -26.65 -38.64 41.25
C SER A 37 -26.43 -39.35 39.90
N GLN A 38 -25.20 -39.40 39.37
CA GLN A 38 -24.89 -40.18 38.17
C GLN A 38 -24.64 -41.65 38.54
N PRO A 39 -25.26 -42.64 37.85
CA PRO A 39 -24.79 -44.02 37.96
C PRO A 39 -23.33 -44.08 37.53
N GLU A 40 -22.48 -44.77 38.29
CA GLU A 40 -21.06 -44.95 37.99
C GLU A 40 -20.91 -45.44 36.54
N LEU A 41 -20.40 -44.57 35.66
CA LEU A 41 -20.14 -44.91 34.27
C LEU A 41 -18.89 -45.78 34.19
N ASP A 42 -18.91 -46.75 33.28
CA ASP A 42 -17.84 -47.74 33.10
C ASP A 42 -16.50 -47.03 32.83
N PRO A 43 -15.41 -47.35 33.55
CA PRO A 43 -14.09 -46.73 33.35
C PRO A 43 -13.56 -46.85 31.91
N ASP A 44 -14.01 -47.85 31.16
CA ASP A 44 -13.67 -48.06 29.74
C ASP A 44 -14.20 -46.90 28.87
N ILE A 45 -15.44 -46.47 29.10
CA ILE A 45 -16.08 -45.36 28.36
C ILE A 45 -15.42 -44.02 28.68
N THR A 46 -15.00 -43.82 29.93
CA THR A 46 -14.29 -42.58 30.33
C THR A 46 -12.89 -42.49 29.74
N THR A 47 -12.21 -43.64 29.61
CA THR A 47 -10.86 -43.72 29.03
C THR A 47 -10.89 -43.50 27.52
N ASP A 48 -11.88 -44.08 26.83
CA ASP A 48 -12.06 -43.90 25.39
C ASP A 48 -12.42 -42.46 25.02
N MET A 49 -13.24 -41.78 25.84
CA MET A 49 -13.62 -40.39 25.61
C MET A 49 -12.43 -39.43 25.77
N GLU A 50 -11.56 -39.68 26.75
CA GLU A 50 -10.34 -38.87 26.97
C GLU A 50 -9.33 -39.03 25.81
N VAL A 51 -9.15 -40.27 25.33
CA VAL A 51 -8.32 -40.54 24.14
C VAL A 51 -8.88 -39.87 22.88
N VAL A 52 -10.20 -39.86 22.70
CA VAL A 52 -10.83 -39.18 21.56
C VAL A 52 -10.59 -37.67 21.62
N ILE A 53 -10.75 -37.05 22.79
CA ILE A 53 -10.49 -35.61 22.97
C ILE A 53 -9.02 -35.27 22.66
N ASP A 54 -8.07 -36.05 23.18
CA ASP A 54 -6.64 -35.85 22.91
C ASP A 54 -6.32 -35.95 21.41
N THR A 55 -6.94 -36.90 20.70
CA THR A 55 -6.75 -37.04 19.26
C THR A 55 -7.39 -35.90 18.45
N GLU A 56 -8.56 -35.40 18.87
CA GLU A 56 -9.20 -34.24 18.25
C GLU A 56 -8.39 -32.96 18.45
N GLU A 57 -7.85 -32.72 19.64
CA GLU A 57 -6.99 -31.56 19.93
C GLU A 57 -5.71 -31.58 19.08
N GLU A 58 -5.06 -32.73 18.93
CA GLU A 58 -3.87 -32.87 18.10
C GLU A 58 -4.20 -32.69 16.60
N LEU A 59 -5.36 -33.17 16.13
CA LEU A 59 -5.83 -32.91 14.75
C LEU A 59 -6.13 -31.43 14.50
N ILE A 60 -6.76 -30.74 15.45
CA ILE A 60 -7.00 -29.29 15.36
C ILE A 60 -5.67 -28.54 15.27
N LYS A 61 -4.71 -28.88 16.13
CA LYS A 61 -3.38 -28.26 16.14
C LYS A 61 -2.61 -28.50 14.84
N GLN A 62 -2.72 -29.69 14.25
CA GLN A 62 -2.14 -29.98 12.93
C GLN A 62 -2.83 -29.18 11.81
N CYS A 63 -4.16 -29.06 11.85
CA CYS A 63 -4.91 -28.23 10.91
C CYS A 63 -4.50 -26.75 11.00
N GLU A 64 -4.36 -26.19 12.20
CA GLU A 64 -3.91 -24.81 12.41
C GLU A 64 -2.49 -24.56 11.88
N LYS A 65 -1.59 -25.53 12.09
CA LYS A 65 -0.22 -25.46 11.58
C LYS A 65 -0.19 -25.47 10.06
N MET A 66 -0.90 -26.42 9.45
CA MET A 66 -0.99 -26.52 7.99
C MET A 66 -1.63 -25.29 7.35
N TRP A 67 -2.63 -24.69 8.01
CA TRP A 67 -3.24 -23.44 7.56
C TRP A 67 -2.23 -22.29 7.56
N LYS A 68 -1.49 -22.09 8.65
CA LYS A 68 -0.46 -21.05 8.75
C LYS A 68 0.64 -21.22 7.70
N ASP A 69 1.15 -22.45 7.54
CA ASP A 69 2.20 -22.75 6.57
C ASP A 69 1.70 -22.49 5.13
N MET A 70 0.45 -22.85 4.82
CA MET A 70 -0.15 -22.64 3.49
C MET A 70 -0.39 -21.15 3.19
N GLU A 71 -0.86 -20.39 4.18
CA GLU A 71 -1.11 -18.95 4.08
C GLU A 71 0.22 -18.19 3.89
N ASP A 72 1.23 -18.49 4.71
CA ASP A 72 2.55 -17.88 4.62
C ASP A 72 3.26 -18.19 3.30
N VAL A 73 3.22 -19.44 2.83
CA VAL A 73 3.85 -19.83 1.56
C VAL A 73 3.15 -19.18 0.37
N SER A 74 1.82 -19.19 0.35
CA SER A 74 1.04 -18.68 -0.78
C SER A 74 1.12 -17.15 -0.89
N ILE A 75 0.92 -16.44 0.21
CA ILE A 75 0.98 -14.97 0.22
C ILE A 75 2.41 -14.50 -0.07
N ASN A 76 3.43 -15.11 0.53
CA ASN A 76 4.82 -14.73 0.28
C ASN A 76 5.26 -15.02 -1.16
N ARG A 77 4.80 -16.13 -1.76
CA ARG A 77 5.06 -16.42 -3.18
C ARG A 77 4.46 -15.34 -4.08
N ILE A 78 3.16 -15.04 -3.90
CA ILE A 78 2.46 -14.01 -4.68
C ILE A 78 3.14 -12.65 -4.49
N PHE A 79 3.49 -12.28 -3.26
CA PHE A 79 4.19 -11.02 -2.98
C PHE A 79 5.57 -10.95 -3.65
N LYS A 80 6.36 -12.03 -3.62
CA LYS A 80 7.65 -12.11 -4.33
C LYS A 80 7.48 -11.94 -5.83
N GLU A 81 6.50 -12.62 -6.44
CA GLU A 81 6.20 -12.49 -7.86
C GLU A 81 5.76 -11.07 -8.23
N LEU A 82 4.86 -10.46 -7.44
CA LEU A 82 4.43 -9.08 -7.64
C LEU A 82 5.60 -8.10 -7.52
N LYS A 83 6.47 -8.28 -6.52
CA LYS A 83 7.67 -7.47 -6.34
C LYS A 83 8.62 -7.61 -7.52
N ALA A 84 8.84 -8.83 -8.02
CA ALA A 84 9.68 -9.07 -9.19
C ALA A 84 9.10 -8.43 -10.47
N LYS A 85 7.79 -8.56 -10.69
CA LYS A 85 7.09 -7.90 -11.80
C LYS A 85 7.22 -6.38 -11.71
N MET A 86 7.01 -5.79 -10.54
CA MET A 86 7.17 -4.36 -10.32
C MET A 86 8.59 -3.88 -10.63
N LEU A 87 9.62 -4.62 -10.21
CA LEU A 87 11.01 -4.31 -10.56
C LEU A 87 11.25 -4.41 -12.07
N SER A 88 10.75 -5.45 -12.73
CA SER A 88 10.91 -5.59 -14.18
C SER A 88 10.27 -4.45 -14.98
N ILE A 89 9.14 -3.92 -14.50
CA ILE A 89 8.47 -2.76 -15.11
C ILE A 89 9.32 -1.50 -14.95
N LYS A 90 9.95 -1.31 -13.78
CA LYS A 90 10.86 -0.16 -13.54
C LYS A 90 12.09 -0.24 -14.43
N ASP A 91 12.75 -1.39 -14.50
CA ASP A 91 13.92 -1.61 -15.37
C ASP A 91 13.57 -1.39 -16.85
N PHE A 92 12.40 -1.84 -17.28
CA PHE A 92 11.93 -1.62 -18.66
C PHE A 92 11.69 -0.14 -18.94
N LYS A 93 11.05 0.58 -18.01
CA LYS A 93 10.84 2.03 -18.11
C LYS A 93 12.15 2.79 -18.24
N GLU A 94 13.15 2.47 -17.41
CA GLU A 94 14.47 3.13 -17.45
C GLU A 94 15.18 2.89 -18.78
N LYS A 95 15.21 1.64 -19.25
CA LYS A 95 15.80 1.30 -20.56
C LYS A 95 15.10 2.01 -21.71
N LEU A 96 13.77 2.05 -21.68
CA LEU A 96 12.96 2.74 -22.69
C LEU A 96 13.28 4.24 -22.72
N LEU A 97 13.28 4.90 -21.55
CA LEU A 97 13.59 6.33 -21.43
C LEU A 97 15.01 6.62 -21.90
N PHE A 98 15.98 5.78 -21.53
CA PHE A 98 17.37 5.94 -21.94
C PHE A 98 17.54 5.87 -23.47
N THR A 99 17.06 4.79 -24.10
CA THR A 99 17.17 4.63 -25.57
C THR A 99 16.38 5.70 -26.33
N LEU A 100 15.22 6.11 -25.81
CA LEU A 100 14.46 7.22 -26.39
C LEU A 100 15.20 8.56 -26.23
N GLY A 101 15.83 8.79 -25.08
CA GLY A 101 16.64 9.97 -24.80
C GLY A 101 17.78 10.11 -25.80
N GLU A 102 18.59 9.06 -25.98
CA GLU A 102 19.68 9.03 -26.96
C GLU A 102 19.18 9.37 -28.37
N PHE A 103 18.07 8.77 -28.79
CA PHE A 103 17.47 9.06 -30.10
C PHE A 103 17.00 10.52 -30.25
N LEU A 104 16.39 11.08 -29.21
CA LEU A 104 15.84 12.44 -29.27
C LEU A 104 16.92 13.52 -29.20
N GLU A 105 18.03 13.26 -28.53
CA GLU A 105 19.17 14.21 -28.50
C GLU A 105 19.74 14.44 -29.91
N ASP A 106 19.87 13.38 -30.71
CA ASP A 106 20.43 13.47 -32.07
C ASP A 106 19.46 14.10 -33.10
N HIS A 107 18.15 13.95 -32.90
CA HIS A 107 17.14 14.34 -33.89
C HIS A 107 16.32 15.59 -33.52
N PHE A 108 16.26 15.95 -32.24
CA PHE A 108 15.52 17.09 -31.72
C PHE A 108 16.41 17.95 -30.79
N PRO A 109 17.52 18.52 -31.28
CA PRO A 109 18.35 19.41 -30.49
C PRO A 109 17.64 20.75 -30.24
N LEU A 110 17.90 21.36 -29.08
CA LEU A 110 17.39 22.69 -28.76
C LEU A 110 17.92 23.74 -29.75
N PRO A 111 17.14 24.79 -30.10
CA PRO A 111 17.57 25.82 -31.05
C PRO A 111 18.81 26.61 -30.64
N ASP A 112 19.11 26.65 -29.34
CA ASP A 112 20.31 27.32 -28.81
C ASP A 112 21.55 26.41 -28.86
N GLY A 113 21.52 25.40 -29.74
CA GLY A 113 22.67 24.59 -30.12
C GLY A 113 23.78 25.48 -30.67
N ASN A 114 24.73 25.81 -29.80
CA ASN A 114 25.91 26.64 -30.02
C ASN A 114 26.77 26.16 -31.21
N SER A 115 26.39 26.47 -32.45
CA SER A 115 27.33 26.46 -33.58
C SER A 115 28.23 27.70 -33.46
N LYS A 116 29.40 27.53 -32.82
CA LYS A 116 30.56 28.47 -32.78
C LYS A 116 30.26 29.91 -33.27
N LYS A 117 29.89 30.84 -32.39
CA LYS A 117 30.30 32.27 -32.46
C LYS A 117 29.78 33.10 -31.28
N LYS A 118 30.74 33.64 -30.55
CA LYS A 118 30.62 34.77 -29.60
C LYS A 118 29.80 35.93 -30.20
N LYS A 119 28.65 36.28 -29.62
CA LYS A 119 28.21 37.68 -29.49
C LYS A 119 27.12 37.88 -28.43
N LYS A 120 27.41 38.83 -27.55
CA LYS A 120 26.65 39.36 -26.41
C LYS A 120 25.32 39.99 -26.83
N CYS A 121 24.22 39.68 -26.12
CA CYS A 121 23.13 40.62 -25.84
C CYS A 121 22.36 40.18 -24.58
N MET A 122 21.64 41.11 -23.97
CA MET A 122 21.38 41.28 -22.54
C MET A 122 20.34 40.33 -21.90
N GLN A 123 20.51 40.14 -20.59
CA GLN A 123 19.66 39.40 -19.65
C GLN A 123 18.15 39.60 -19.86
N THR A 124 17.41 38.48 -19.94
CA THR A 124 16.06 38.33 -19.37
C THR A 124 15.92 36.89 -18.88
N SER A 125 15.63 36.69 -17.59
CA SER A 125 15.28 35.42 -16.90
C SER A 125 15.91 34.12 -17.44
N ASN A 126 16.97 33.67 -16.77
CA ASN A 126 17.85 32.54 -17.09
C ASN A 126 17.18 31.16 -16.87
N ALA A 127 16.06 30.88 -17.54
CA ALA A 127 15.46 29.55 -17.56
C ALA A 127 16.26 28.68 -18.55
N GLN A 128 17.07 27.76 -18.04
CA GLN A 128 17.69 26.73 -18.87
C GLN A 128 16.55 25.93 -19.52
N LEU A 129 16.49 25.96 -20.86
CA LEU A 129 15.49 25.22 -21.61
C LEU A 129 15.74 23.73 -21.45
N ILE A 130 14.67 22.97 -21.23
CA ILE A 130 14.72 21.51 -21.19
C ILE A 130 14.47 20.95 -22.58
N THR A 131 15.16 19.85 -22.87
CA THR A 131 15.06 19.05 -24.08
C THR A 131 13.73 18.30 -24.16
N LEU A 132 13.41 17.76 -25.35
CA LEU A 132 12.19 16.99 -25.54
C LEU A 132 12.20 15.70 -24.71
N HIS A 133 13.35 15.04 -24.54
CA HIS A 133 13.43 13.82 -23.75
C HIS A 133 13.14 14.09 -22.27
N GLU A 134 13.65 15.19 -21.70
CA GLU A 134 13.37 15.59 -20.31
C GLU A 134 11.87 15.86 -20.10
N ILE A 135 11.20 16.51 -21.05
CA ILE A 135 9.75 16.74 -20.99
C ILE A 135 9.00 15.40 -20.96
N ILE A 136 9.34 14.47 -21.86
CA ILE A 136 8.70 13.15 -21.93
C ILE A 136 8.97 12.33 -20.67
N GLU A 137 10.21 12.35 -20.17
CA GLU A 137 10.60 11.70 -18.93
C GLU A 137 9.79 12.24 -17.74
N MET A 138 9.64 13.56 -17.62
CA MET A 138 8.83 14.18 -16.57
C MET A 138 7.36 13.71 -16.65
N LEU A 139 6.77 13.66 -17.84
CA LEU A 139 5.39 13.22 -18.04
C LEU A 139 5.21 11.75 -17.66
N ILE A 140 6.12 10.88 -18.10
CA ILE A 140 6.08 9.44 -17.76
C ILE A 140 6.29 9.26 -16.25
N ASN A 141 7.29 9.91 -15.65
CA ASN A 141 7.53 9.83 -14.21
C ASN A 141 6.30 10.28 -13.42
N ARG A 142 5.67 11.39 -13.83
CA ARG A 142 4.46 11.89 -13.17
C ARG A 142 3.32 10.87 -13.17
N MET A 143 3.07 10.20 -14.29
CA MET A 143 2.03 9.16 -14.36
C MET A 143 2.30 7.97 -13.44
N PHE A 144 3.57 7.55 -13.33
CA PHE A 144 3.93 6.40 -12.50
C PHE A 144 3.95 6.72 -11.01
N ASP A 145 4.42 7.92 -10.64
CA ASP A 145 4.60 8.31 -9.24
C ASP A 145 3.32 8.90 -8.64
N ALA A 146 2.49 9.56 -9.45
CA ALA A 146 1.25 10.21 -9.02
C ALA A 146 0.09 9.89 -10.00
N PRO A 147 -0.42 8.64 -10.03
CA PRO A 147 -1.47 8.25 -10.98
C PRO A 147 -2.78 9.00 -10.78
N HIS A 148 -3.04 9.51 -9.57
CA HIS A 148 -4.24 10.31 -9.27
C HIS A 148 -4.11 11.78 -9.68
N ASP A 149 -2.89 12.26 -9.92
CA ASP A 149 -2.61 13.63 -10.38
C ASP A 149 -1.48 13.60 -11.42
N PRO A 150 -1.78 13.12 -12.65
CA PRO A 150 -0.77 12.91 -13.69
C PRO A 150 -0.36 14.20 -14.40
N TYR A 151 -0.79 15.37 -13.92
CA TYR A 151 -0.54 16.65 -14.56
C TYR A 151 0.81 17.25 -14.16
N VAL A 152 1.49 17.84 -15.14
CA VAL A 152 2.75 18.58 -15.03
C VAL A 152 2.49 20.02 -15.46
N LYS A 153 2.98 20.97 -14.66
CA LYS A 153 2.87 22.40 -14.96
C LYS A 153 3.93 22.81 -15.97
N ILE A 154 3.50 23.46 -17.05
CA ILE A 154 4.35 24.12 -18.03
C ILE A 154 4.96 25.36 -17.37
N SER A 155 6.28 25.39 -17.29
CA SER A 155 7.08 26.52 -16.81
C SER A 155 7.86 27.17 -17.95
N ASP A 156 8.56 28.26 -17.66
CA ASP A 156 9.36 29.02 -18.64
C ASP A 156 10.53 28.21 -19.23
N SER A 157 10.91 27.08 -18.62
CA SER A 157 11.91 26.15 -19.15
C SER A 157 11.41 25.29 -20.30
N PHE A 158 10.09 25.13 -20.46
CA PHE A 158 9.52 24.30 -21.50
C PHE A 158 9.57 25.02 -22.84
N TRP A 159 10.19 24.39 -23.83
CA TRP A 159 10.25 24.99 -25.15
C TRP A 159 8.90 24.83 -25.88
N PRO A 160 8.21 25.93 -26.28
CA PRO A 160 6.86 25.85 -26.83
C PRO A 160 6.68 24.91 -28.03
N PRO A 161 7.64 24.82 -28.99
CA PRO A 161 7.53 23.87 -30.11
C PRO A 161 7.48 22.40 -29.68
N TYR A 162 8.15 22.03 -28.60
CA TYR A 162 8.08 20.67 -28.05
C TYR A 162 6.73 20.40 -27.39
N ILE A 163 6.19 21.38 -26.66
CA ILE A 163 4.83 21.26 -26.12
C ILE A 163 3.80 21.09 -27.24
N GLU A 164 3.86 21.94 -28.26
CA GLU A 164 2.94 21.88 -29.39
C GLU A 164 3.09 20.58 -30.19
N LEU A 165 4.31 20.06 -30.35
CA LEU A 165 4.55 18.75 -30.97
C LEU A 165 3.83 17.64 -30.19
N LEU A 166 3.98 17.61 -28.87
CA LEU A 166 3.35 16.58 -28.03
C LEU A 166 1.82 16.65 -28.10
N LEU A 167 1.26 17.86 -28.05
CA LEU A 167 -0.19 18.08 -28.11
C LEU A 167 -0.75 17.73 -29.48
N ARG A 168 -0.11 18.18 -30.56
CA ARG A 168 -0.58 17.97 -31.94
C ARG A 168 -0.53 16.50 -32.36
N ASN A 169 0.44 15.74 -31.87
CA ASN A 169 0.56 14.30 -32.13
C ASN A 169 -0.27 13.45 -31.16
N GLY A 170 -1.05 14.05 -30.26
CA GLY A 170 -1.88 13.32 -29.30
C GLY A 170 -1.08 12.51 -28.27
N ILE A 171 0.17 12.90 -28.01
CA ILE A 171 1.02 12.26 -27.01
C ILE A 171 0.69 12.82 -25.61
N ALA A 172 0.34 14.11 -25.55
CA ALA A 172 -0.05 14.80 -24.33
C ALA A 172 -1.40 15.52 -24.51
N LEU A 173 -2.10 15.74 -23.40
CA LEU A 173 -3.33 16.50 -23.30
C LEU A 173 -3.19 17.65 -22.30
N ARG A 174 -3.84 18.78 -22.56
CA ARG A 174 -3.97 19.88 -21.59
C ARG A 174 -5.02 19.55 -20.52
N HIS A 175 -4.86 20.12 -19.32
CA HIS A 175 -5.90 20.07 -18.29
C HIS A 175 -7.15 20.83 -18.78
N PRO A 176 -8.38 20.29 -18.55
CA PRO A 176 -9.60 20.94 -19.02
C PRO A 176 -9.84 22.32 -18.41
N GLU A 177 -9.38 22.53 -17.18
CA GLU A 177 -9.56 23.78 -16.43
C GLU A 177 -8.30 24.66 -16.37
N ASP A 178 -7.11 24.08 -16.58
CA ASP A 178 -5.83 24.80 -16.47
C ASP A 178 -4.96 24.54 -17.72
N PRO A 179 -4.97 25.45 -18.71
CA PRO A 179 -4.20 25.25 -19.93
C PRO A 179 -2.68 25.26 -19.70
N THR A 180 -2.21 25.68 -18.51
CA THR A 180 -0.79 25.63 -18.14
C THR A 180 -0.35 24.26 -17.66
N GLN A 181 -1.25 23.28 -17.57
CA GLN A 181 -0.94 21.92 -17.19
C GLN A 181 -1.15 20.95 -18.34
N ILE A 182 -0.24 19.98 -18.46
CA ILE A 182 -0.31 18.88 -19.42
C ILE A 182 -0.08 17.54 -18.75
N ARG A 183 -0.69 16.48 -19.29
CA ARG A 183 -0.44 15.09 -18.90
C ARG A 183 -0.24 14.22 -20.13
N LEU A 184 0.36 13.05 -19.96
CA LEU A 184 0.44 12.08 -21.04
C LEU A 184 -0.95 11.50 -21.38
N GLU A 185 -1.15 11.16 -22.64
CA GLU A 185 -2.29 10.39 -23.11
C GLU A 185 -2.23 8.94 -22.57
N ALA A 186 -3.41 8.34 -22.35
CA ALA A 186 -3.49 6.95 -21.91
C ALA A 186 -3.33 5.98 -23.10
N PHE A 187 -2.28 5.16 -23.08
CA PHE A 187 -1.98 4.20 -24.16
C PHE A 187 -2.52 2.77 -23.94
N HIS A 188 -3.30 2.55 -22.89
CA HIS A 188 -3.88 1.24 -22.58
C HIS A 188 -5.23 1.06 -23.32
N GLN A 189 -5.19 0.48 -24.52
CA GLN A 189 -6.36 -0.08 -25.19
C GLN A 189 -6.52 -1.57 -24.91
#